data_AF-A0A3B0UMT1-F1
#
_entry.id   AF-A0A3B0UMT1-F1
#
_cell.length_a   1.000
_cell.length_b   1.000
_cell.length_c   1.000
_cell.angle_alpha   90.00
_cell.angle_beta   90.00
_cell.angle_gamma   90.00
#
_symmetry.space_group_name_H-M   'P 1'
#
loop_
_entity.id
_entity.type
_entity.pdbx_description
1 polymer ?
#
loop_
_entity_poly.entity_id
_entity_poly.type
_entity_poly.pdbx_seq_one_letter_code
_entity_poly.pdbx_strand_id
1 'polypeptide(L)'
;KRIDVNGNGQTLYYAQDENEIIGLNKAESSKLSITFKDGKVFKIAFLSSPEGVLNPILKLTGQDRKLNGFEWREQARPLTYKDVFRK
;
A
#
# COMPACT_ATOMS: atom_id res chain seq x y z
N LYS A 1 4.57 -15.39 3.69
CA LYS A 1 3.28 -15.46 2.96
C LYS A 1 3.40 -14.63 1.68
N ARG A 2 2.88 -15.09 0.54
CA ARG A 2 2.89 -14.35 -0.73
C ARG A 2 1.45 -14.00 -1.14
N ILE A 3 1.26 -12.81 -1.67
CA ILE A 3 -0.01 -12.32 -2.24
C ILE A 3 0.29 -11.92 -3.68
N ASP A 4 -0.46 -12.47 -4.62
CA ASP A 4 -0.38 -12.09 -6.03
C ASP A 4 -1.63 -11.30 -6.40
N VAL A 5 -1.44 -10.18 -7.07
CA VAL A 5 -2.50 -9.29 -7.54
C VAL A 5 -2.46 -9.29 -9.07
N ASN A 6 -3.55 -9.72 -9.68
CA ASN A 6 -3.73 -9.75 -11.13
C ASN A 6 -4.85 -8.76 -11.49
N GLY A 7 -4.50 -7.67 -12.17
CA GLY A 7 -5.38 -6.54 -12.46
C GLY A 7 -5.22 -5.38 -11.47
N ASN A 8 -5.25 -4.16 -12.01
CA ASN A 8 -5.24 -2.84 -11.34
C ASN A 8 -4.64 -2.79 -9.92
N GLY A 9 -3.39 -3.23 -9.76
CA GLY A 9 -2.67 -3.16 -8.50
C GLY A 9 -2.14 -1.74 -8.29
N GLN A 10 -2.63 -1.05 -7.26
CA GLN A 10 -2.12 0.26 -6.84
C GLN A 10 -1.30 0.13 -5.56
N THR A 11 -0.16 0.80 -5.50
CA THR A 11 0.73 0.84 -4.34
C THR A 11 1.01 2.28 -3.95
N LEU A 12 1.14 2.50 -2.64
CA LEU A 12 1.53 3.79 -2.07
C LEU A 12 2.40 3.52 -0.85
N TYR A 13 3.68 3.89 -0.93
CA TYR A 13 4.63 3.63 0.16
C TYR A 13 5.70 4.73 0.23
N TYR A 14 6.19 4.96 1.44
CA TYR A 14 7.30 5.87 1.69
C TYR A 14 8.61 5.21 1.24
N ALA A 15 9.29 5.83 0.28
CA ALA A 15 10.63 5.44 -0.13
C ALA A 15 11.64 6.02 0.87
N GLN A 16 12.56 5.18 1.32
CA GLN A 16 13.59 5.54 2.28
C GLN A 16 14.96 5.31 1.65
N ASP A 17 15.86 6.28 1.84
CA ASP A 17 17.29 6.15 1.55
C ASP A 17 18.05 6.28 2.88
N GLU A 18 18.89 5.30 3.18
CA GLU A 18 19.47 5.09 4.51
C GLU A 18 18.43 5.17 5.65
N ASN A 19 18.29 6.32 6.29
CA ASN A 19 17.33 6.60 7.38
C ASN A 19 16.41 7.81 7.09
N GLU A 20 16.48 8.38 5.89
CA GLU A 20 15.68 9.52 5.50
C GLU A 20 14.60 9.10 4.51
N ILE A 21 13.37 9.56 4.76
CA ILE A 21 12.28 9.34 3.81
C ILE A 21 12.47 10.35 2.67
N ILE A 22 12.75 9.84 1.48
CA ILE A 22 13.06 10.66 0.29
C ILE A 22 11.81 11.04 -0.50
N GLY A 23 10.71 10.31 -0.33
CA GLY A 23 9.49 10.56 -1.08
C GLY A 23 8.39 9.55 -0.82
N LEU A 24 7.22 9.81 -1.40
CA LEU A 24 6.12 8.88 -1.48
C LEU A 24 6.06 8.31 -2.90
N ASN A 25 6.33 7.02 -3.01
CA ASN A 25 6.19 6.29 -4.26
C ASN A 25 4.73 5.88 -4.44
N LYS A 26 4.13 6.30 -5.55
CA LYS A 26 2.83 5.82 -6.01
C LYS A 26 3.06 5.06 -7.30
N ALA A 27 2.66 3.80 -7.35
CA ALA A 27 2.81 2.99 -8.56
C ALA A 27 1.59 2.14 -8.84
N GLU A 28 1.26 2.02 -10.13
CA GLU A 28 0.18 1.21 -10.66
C GLU A 28 0.75 0.13 -11.55
N SER A 29 0.18 -1.08 -11.48
CA SER A 29 0.63 -2.20 -12.28
C SER A 29 -0.51 -3.18 -12.53
N SER A 30 -0.54 -3.73 -13.73
CA SER A 30 -1.47 -4.81 -14.07
C SER A 30 -1.16 -6.12 -13.35
N LYS A 31 0.05 -6.29 -12.82
CA LYS A 31 0.44 -7.51 -12.11
C LYS A 31 1.53 -7.23 -11.07
N LEU A 32 1.25 -7.50 -9.80
CA LEU A 32 2.25 -7.37 -8.73
C LEU A 32 2.19 -8.53 -7.75
N SER A 33 3.29 -8.75 -7.04
CA SER A 33 3.37 -9.71 -5.95
C SER A 33 3.94 -9.06 -4.69
N ILE A 34 3.31 -9.33 -3.55
CA ILE A 34 3.70 -8.82 -2.23
C ILE A 34 4.09 -10.02 -1.37
N THR A 35 5.32 -10.01 -0.87
CA THR A 35 5.85 -11.02 0.04
C THR A 35 5.89 -10.44 1.45
N PHE A 36 5.32 -11.18 2.40
CA PHE A 36 5.34 -10.88 3.83
C PHE A 36 6.27 -11.83 4.56
N LYS A 37 7.03 -11.28 5.51
CA LYS A 37 7.88 -11.99 6.48
C LYS A 37 7.60 -11.41 7.87
N ASP A 38 7.36 -12.27 8.86
CA ASP A 38 7.09 -11.87 10.25
C ASP A 38 5.96 -10.84 10.41
N GLY A 39 4.89 -11.01 9.63
CA GLY A 39 3.72 -10.11 9.63
C GLY A 39 3.95 -8.76 8.93
N LYS A 40 5.15 -8.49 8.41
CA LYS A 40 5.51 -7.24 7.73
C LYS A 40 5.70 -7.45 6.23
N VAL A 41 5.49 -6.40 5.44
CA VAL A 41 5.85 -6.41 4.02
C VAL A 41 7.37 -6.53 3.91
N PHE A 42 7.83 -7.56 3.23
CA PHE A 42 9.24 -7.84 3.00
C PHE A 42 9.68 -7.43 1.59
N LYS A 43 8.85 -7.67 0.58
CA LYS A 43 9.16 -7.34 -0.82
C LYS A 43 7.90 -7.07 -1.61
N ILE A 44 7.93 -6.06 -2.48
CA ILE A 44 6.94 -5.84 -3.54
C ILE A 44 7.67 -6.02 -4.87
N ALA A 45 7.13 -6.85 -5.76
CA ALA A 45 7.67 -7.04 -7.11
C ALA A 45 6.58 -6.77 -8.14
N PHE A 46 6.83 -5.79 -9.01
CA PHE A 46 5.99 -5.48 -10.16
C PHE A 46 6.37 -6.41 -11.31
N LEU A 47 5.42 -7.19 -11.79
CA LEU A 47 5.63 -8.26 -12.78
C LEU A 47 5.30 -7.80 -14.22
N SER A 48 4.74 -6.60 -14.37
CA SER A 48 4.59 -5.85 -15.62
C SER A 48 5.17 -4.45 -15.42
N SER A 49 5.54 -3.74 -16.50
CA SER A 49 6.06 -2.37 -16.44
C SER A 49 5.12 -1.50 -15.59
N PRO A 50 5.53 -1.13 -14.36
CA PRO A 50 4.69 -0.30 -13.51
C PRO A 50 4.81 1.15 -13.96
N GLU A 51 3.69 1.86 -13.96
CA GLU A 51 3.71 3.33 -14.03
C GLU A 51 3.82 3.84 -12.60
N GLY A 52 4.96 4.44 -12.28
CA GLY A 52 5.27 4.90 -10.93
C GLY A 52 5.79 6.32 -10.90
N VAL A 53 5.31 7.11 -9.94
CA VAL A 53 5.79 8.47 -9.66
C VAL A 53 6.31 8.52 -8.23
N LEU A 54 7.55 8.97 -8.07
CA LEU A 54 8.12 9.29 -6.76
C LEU A 54 7.92 10.79 -6.50
N ASN A 55 7.04 11.10 -5.54
CA ASN A 55 6.75 12.47 -5.15
C ASN A 55 7.59 12.86 -3.92
N PRO A 56 8.39 13.95 -3.97
CA PRO A 56 9.12 14.44 -2.80
C PRO A 56 8.17 14.82 -1.65
N ILE A 57 8.54 14.50 -0.41
CA ILE A 57 7.67 14.69 0.76
C ILE A 57 7.20 16.13 0.92
N LEU A 58 8.10 17.09 0.68
CA LEU A 58 7.84 18.52 0.82
C LEU A 58 6.71 19.02 -0.11
N LYS A 59 6.38 18.27 -1.17
CA LYS A 59 5.32 18.61 -2.13
C LYS A 59 4.01 17.88 -1.86
N LEU A 60 3.96 16.95 -0.89
CA LEU A 60 2.77 16.14 -0.62
C LEU A 60 1.73 16.91 0.18
N THR A 61 0.51 16.96 -0.34
CA THR A 61 -0.68 17.38 0.40
C THR A 61 -1.24 16.21 1.22
N GLY A 62 -2.21 16.47 2.10
CA GLY A 62 -2.84 15.42 2.91
C GLY A 62 -3.56 14.34 2.07
N GLN A 63 -4.03 14.69 0.88
CA GLN A 63 -4.72 13.75 -0.02
C GLN A 63 -3.74 12.81 -0.74
N ASP A 64 -2.53 13.27 -1.05
CA ASP A 64 -1.52 12.47 -1.75
C ASP A 64 -1.03 11.27 -0.94
N ARG A 65 -1.22 11.31 0.38
CA ARG A 65 -0.75 10.29 1.34
C ARG A 65 -1.68 9.07 1.44
N LYS A 66 -2.79 9.06 0.70
CA LYS A 66 -3.76 7.96 0.71
C LYS A 66 -4.09 7.57 -0.73
N LEU A 67 -4.46 6.30 -0.93
CA LEU A 67 -5.04 5.87 -2.20
C LEU A 67 -6.42 6.53 -2.37
N ASN A 68 -6.83 6.75 -3.62
CA ASN A 68 -8.17 7.28 -3.90
C ASN A 68 -9.23 6.34 -3.33
N GLY A 69 -10.19 6.90 -2.59
CA GLY A 69 -11.24 6.12 -1.91
C GLY A 69 -10.76 5.34 -0.68
N PHE A 70 -9.49 5.47 -0.27
CA PHE A 70 -9.02 4.82 0.94
C PHE A 70 -9.60 5.48 2.20
N GLU A 71 -10.36 4.69 2.93
CA GLU A 71 -10.93 5.05 4.21
C GLU A 71 -10.43 4.07 5.28
N TRP A 72 -9.78 4.59 6.32
CA TRP A 72 -9.28 3.77 7.42
C TRP A 72 -10.42 3.42 8.37
N ARG A 73 -11.03 2.25 8.17
CA ARG A 73 -12.19 1.77 8.93
C ARG A 73 -11.81 0.95 10.16
N GLU A 74 -10.91 1.47 10.99
CA GLU A 74 -10.48 0.78 12.21
C GLU A 74 -11.63 0.49 13.17
N GLN A 75 -12.58 1.42 13.29
CA GLN A 75 -13.77 1.26 14.14
C GLN A 75 -14.67 0.10 13.70
N ALA A 76 -14.60 -0.30 12.42
CA ALA A 76 -15.35 -1.43 11.88
C ALA A 76 -14.56 -2.75 11.92
N ARG A 77 -13.31 -2.74 12.42
CA ARG A 77 -12.46 -3.93 12.48
C ARG A 77 -13.07 -4.96 13.47
N PRO A 78 -13.43 -6.16 13.01
CA PRO A 78 -13.87 -7.22 13.91
C PRO A 78 -12.72 -7.63 14.85
N LEU A 79 -12.97 -7.62 16.16
CA LEU A 79 -12.04 -8.13 17.19
C LEU A 79 -12.40 -9.56 17.59
N THR A 80 -13.68 -9.91 17.49
CA THR A 80 -14.21 -11.25 17.72
C THR A 80 -15.06 -11.71 16.54
N TYR A 81 -15.24 -13.03 16.39
CA TYR A 81 -16.11 -13.58 15.34
C TYR A 81 -17.56 -13.09 15.43
N LYS A 82 -18.01 -12.66 16.62
CA LYS A 82 -19.36 -12.11 16.83
C LYS A 82 -19.53 -10.73 16.21
N ASP A 83 -18.44 -10.00 15.99
CA ASP A 83 -18.49 -8.62 15.53
C ASP A 83 -18.94 -8.52 14.06
N VAL A 84 -18.78 -9.60 13.30
CA VAL A 84 -19.23 -9.72 11.90
C VAL A 84 -20.77 -9.73 11.79
N PHE A 85 -21.47 -10.01 12.89
CA PHE A 85 -22.94 -10.05 12.96
C PHE A 85 -23.57 -8.81 13.60
N ARG A 86 -22.76 -7.80 13.96
CA ARG A 86 -23.29 -6.53 14.48
C ARG A 86 -23.97 -5.79 13.31
N LYS A 87 -25.26 -5.48 13.47
CA LYS A 87 -26.06 -4.70 12.51
C LYS A 87 -25.76 -3.22 12.61
#